data_AF-A0A345ZBP4-F1
#
_entry.id   AF-A0A345ZBP4-F1
#
_cell.length_a   1.000
_cell.length_b   1.000
_cell.length_c   1.000
_cell.angle_alpha   90.00
_cell.angle_beta   90.00
_cell.angle_gamma   90.00
#
_symmetry.space_group_name_H-M   'P 1'
#
loop_
_entity.id
_entity.type
_entity.pdbx_description
1 polymer ?
#
loop_
_entity_poly.entity_id
_entity_poly.type
_entity_poly.pdbx_seq_one_letter_code
_entity_poly.pdbx_strand_id
1 'polypeptide(L)'
;MKMYYIYLILLCSNAIVYPVIEDKYTQQTIEHIDKLMAELSKRLEVYHCPPMPQITINQSVSSDHSSAHQSAQYQKTTNDLLQFNEQSQKTIQTYISSSIDSCKGVIANIAAFISNNKIKCSCAGLATVYGYIGYQIYSRQQILTTASSWNSWRNNCSFEEFMSYSAQNIGDDLIYEIQTRYADPENPTNFIYSLVEFSKNLAYEIKNAEELLTIYTWLERVRCSHLFFVDAATIATAQAKLHKLLFIKHIFATWYANYKIEKN
;
A
#
# COMPACT_ATOMS: atom_id res chain seq x y z
N MET A 1 -27.62 28.09 -8.30
CA MET A 1 -27.12 27.39 -7.10
C MET A 1 -26.74 25.92 -7.33
N LYS A 2 -27.42 25.15 -8.21
CA LYS A 2 -27.11 23.72 -8.47
C LYS A 2 -25.76 23.44 -9.20
N MET A 3 -25.23 24.38 -9.98
CA MET A 3 -23.91 24.22 -10.63
C MET A 3 -22.72 24.33 -9.67
N TYR A 4 -22.85 25.08 -8.57
CA TYR A 4 -21.76 25.22 -7.60
C TYR A 4 -21.48 23.91 -6.85
N TYR A 5 -22.50 23.07 -6.61
CA TYR A 5 -22.31 21.76 -5.98
C TYR A 5 -21.59 20.78 -6.90
N ILE A 6 -21.87 20.80 -8.21
CA ILE A 6 -21.15 19.97 -9.18
C ILE A 6 -19.70 20.45 -9.31
N TYR A 7 -19.47 21.78 -9.31
CA TYR A 7 -18.12 22.34 -9.32
C TYR A 7 -17.37 22.07 -8.02
N LEU A 8 -18.04 22.07 -6.86
CA LEU A 8 -17.44 21.73 -5.57
C LEU A 8 -17.17 20.23 -5.46
N ILE A 9 -18.06 19.36 -5.97
CA ILE A 9 -17.83 17.92 -6.04
C ILE A 9 -16.72 17.62 -7.06
N LEU A 10 -16.64 18.31 -8.20
CA LEU A 10 -15.52 18.20 -9.14
C LEU A 10 -14.25 18.83 -8.59
N LEU A 11 -14.31 19.89 -7.78
CA LEU A 11 -13.17 20.47 -7.07
C LEU A 11 -12.75 19.63 -5.89
N CYS A 12 -13.63 18.83 -5.28
CA CYS A 12 -13.28 17.88 -4.23
C CYS A 12 -12.78 16.59 -4.87
N SER A 13 -13.40 16.11 -5.94
CA SER A 13 -12.88 15.02 -6.78
C SER A 13 -11.51 15.42 -7.29
N ASN A 14 -11.35 16.62 -7.85
CA ASN A 14 -10.05 17.16 -8.25
C ASN A 14 -9.20 17.58 -7.04
N ALA A 15 -9.68 17.93 -5.85
CA ALA A 15 -8.79 18.20 -4.70
C ALA A 15 -8.34 16.92 -3.97
N ILE A 16 -9.03 15.80 -4.18
CA ILE A 16 -8.64 14.46 -3.74
C ILE A 16 -7.76 13.79 -4.80
N VAL A 17 -8.09 14.00 -6.08
CA VAL A 17 -7.47 13.35 -7.24
C VAL A 17 -6.40 14.26 -7.88
N TYR A 18 -6.62 15.54 -8.14
CA TYR A 18 -5.62 16.44 -8.79
C TYR A 18 -4.41 16.91 -7.95
N PRO A 19 -4.44 17.36 -6.67
CA PRO A 19 -3.18 17.73 -6.01
C PRO A 19 -2.36 16.50 -5.60
N VAL A 20 -3.00 15.31 -5.57
CA VAL A 20 -2.32 14.04 -5.40
C VAL A 20 -1.84 13.48 -6.74
N ILE A 21 -2.51 13.72 -7.87
CA ILE A 21 -2.22 13.07 -9.15
C ILE A 21 -1.71 14.03 -10.24
N GLU A 22 -1.93 15.34 -10.23
CA GLU A 22 -1.77 16.19 -11.43
C GLU A 22 -0.55 17.13 -11.51
N ASP A 23 0.24 17.32 -10.45
CA ASP A 23 1.45 18.18 -10.58
C ASP A 23 2.71 17.55 -9.97
N LYS A 24 2.58 16.82 -8.86
CA LYS A 24 3.67 15.95 -8.41
C LYS A 24 3.55 14.57 -8.98
N TYR A 25 2.45 13.83 -8.82
CA TYR A 25 2.48 12.44 -9.28
C TYR A 25 2.34 12.24 -10.77
N THR A 26 1.60 12.98 -11.59
CA THR A 26 1.65 12.75 -13.06
C THR A 26 2.96 13.26 -13.61
N GLN A 27 3.48 14.40 -13.15
CA GLN A 27 4.79 14.84 -13.58
C GLN A 27 5.89 13.90 -13.07
N GLN A 28 5.78 13.37 -11.85
CA GLN A 28 6.67 12.35 -11.28
C GLN A 28 6.41 10.96 -11.87
N THR A 29 5.22 10.62 -12.37
CA THR A 29 4.91 9.33 -13.00
C THR A 29 5.31 9.39 -14.46
N ILE A 30 5.16 10.53 -15.13
CA ILE A 30 5.74 10.80 -16.45
C ILE A 30 7.26 10.84 -16.32
N GLU A 31 7.84 11.54 -15.35
CA GLU A 31 9.28 11.50 -15.07
C GLU A 31 9.75 10.13 -14.61
N HIS A 32 8.95 9.36 -13.87
CA HIS A 32 9.33 8.00 -13.43
C HIS A 32 9.15 6.99 -14.55
N ILE A 33 8.19 7.19 -15.46
CA ILE A 33 8.05 6.43 -16.71
C ILE A 33 9.20 6.80 -17.63
N ASP A 34 9.53 8.06 -17.83
CA ASP A 34 10.66 8.52 -18.64
C ASP A 34 11.98 8.07 -18.04
N LYS A 35 12.11 8.09 -16.70
CA LYS A 35 13.26 7.55 -15.99
C LYS A 35 13.32 6.04 -16.06
N LEU A 36 12.20 5.30 -15.96
CA LEU A 36 12.15 3.86 -16.18
C LEU A 36 12.48 3.52 -17.63
N MET A 37 11.98 4.29 -18.59
CA MET A 37 12.26 4.11 -20.01
C MET A 37 13.73 4.43 -20.31
N ALA A 38 14.30 5.46 -19.69
CA ALA A 38 15.73 5.79 -19.77
C ALA A 38 16.60 4.75 -19.06
N GLU A 39 16.19 4.24 -17.90
CA GLU A 39 16.89 3.19 -17.15
C GLU A 39 16.78 1.85 -17.87
N LEU A 40 15.64 1.55 -18.50
CA LEU A 40 15.46 0.39 -19.36
C LEU A 40 16.27 0.53 -20.66
N SER A 41 16.33 1.73 -21.25
CA SER A 41 17.20 2.02 -22.40
C SER A 41 18.67 1.86 -22.02
N LYS A 42 19.08 2.37 -20.85
CA LYS A 42 20.43 2.21 -20.30
C LYS A 42 20.74 0.77 -19.93
N ARG A 43 19.78 0.01 -19.39
CA ARG A 43 19.94 -1.43 -19.16
C ARG A 43 19.99 -2.19 -20.46
N LEU A 44 19.25 -1.79 -21.49
CA LEU A 44 19.36 -2.31 -22.85
C LEU A 44 20.70 -1.94 -23.50
N GLU A 45 21.32 -0.81 -23.12
CA GLU A 45 22.71 -0.48 -23.44
C GLU A 45 23.72 -1.28 -22.60
N VAL A 46 23.39 -1.69 -21.36
CA VAL A 46 24.21 -2.65 -20.59
C VAL A 46 24.05 -4.08 -21.15
N TYR A 47 22.92 -4.38 -21.78
CA TYR A 47 22.70 -5.54 -22.63
C TYR A 47 23.10 -5.29 -24.10
N HIS A 48 23.67 -4.12 -24.46
CA HIS A 48 24.74 -4.18 -25.46
C HIS A 48 25.82 -4.97 -24.77
N CYS A 49 25.73 -6.29 -24.99
CA CYS A 49 26.77 -7.23 -24.66
C CYS A 49 28.07 -6.51 -25.01
N PRO A 50 28.95 -6.20 -24.03
CA PRO A 50 30.21 -5.54 -24.34
C PRO A 50 30.78 -6.28 -25.54
N PRO A 51 31.20 -5.57 -26.61
CA PRO A 51 31.55 -6.19 -27.88
C PRO A 51 32.36 -7.42 -27.54
N MET A 52 31.80 -8.60 -27.86
CA MET A 52 32.21 -9.89 -27.27
C MET A 52 33.73 -9.85 -27.19
N PRO A 53 34.35 -9.98 -26.00
CA PRO A 53 35.77 -9.69 -25.82
C PRO A 53 36.48 -10.36 -26.97
N GLN A 54 37.12 -9.58 -27.85
CA GLN A 54 37.71 -10.14 -29.05
C GLN A 54 38.63 -11.23 -28.56
N ILE A 55 38.21 -12.49 -28.76
CA ILE A 55 38.94 -13.64 -28.27
C ILE A 55 40.21 -13.57 -29.09
N THR A 56 41.24 -12.98 -28.51
CA THR A 56 42.58 -12.95 -29.07
C THR A 56 43.05 -14.37 -28.84
N ILE A 57 42.69 -15.26 -29.77
CA ILE A 57 43.18 -16.62 -29.78
C ILE A 57 44.67 -16.47 -30.02
N ASN A 58 45.47 -16.43 -28.94
CA ASN A 58 46.91 -16.53 -29.00
C ASN A 58 47.23 -17.94 -29.50
N GLN A 59 47.22 -18.09 -30.82
CA GLN A 59 47.62 -19.28 -31.54
C GLN A 59 49.14 -19.44 -31.44
N SER A 60 49.64 -19.88 -30.28
CA SER A 60 50.98 -20.48 -30.21
C SER A 60 50.89 -21.88 -30.85
N VAL A 61 50.85 -21.91 -32.17
CA VAL A 61 50.79 -23.14 -32.97
C VAL A 61 52.20 -23.70 -33.06
N SER A 62 52.42 -24.81 -32.34
CA SER A 62 53.45 -25.78 -32.67
C SER A 62 53.19 -26.32 -34.07
N SER A 63 54.18 -26.16 -34.94
CA SER A 63 54.16 -26.49 -36.36
C SER A 63 54.18 -28.00 -36.59
N ASP A 64 52.99 -28.60 -36.71
CA ASP A 64 52.82 -29.92 -37.34
C ASP A 64 51.70 -29.85 -38.40
N HIS A 65 51.90 -30.60 -39.49
CA HIS A 65 51.37 -30.42 -40.84
C HIS A 65 49.83 -30.60 -41.07
N SER A 66 48.97 -30.28 -40.10
CA SER A 66 47.49 -30.39 -40.22
C SER A 66 46.71 -29.06 -40.08
N SER A 67 47.38 -27.93 -40.35
CA SER A 67 46.98 -26.59 -39.91
C SER A 67 45.91 -25.90 -40.79
N ALA A 68 45.82 -26.22 -42.08
CA ALA A 68 44.93 -25.53 -43.02
C ALA A 68 43.44 -25.91 -42.86
N HIS A 69 43.15 -27.13 -42.40
CA HIS A 69 41.78 -27.61 -42.29
C HIS A 69 41.09 -27.11 -41.00
N GLN A 70 41.87 -26.85 -39.94
CA GLN A 70 41.35 -26.29 -38.68
C GLN A 70 41.02 -24.80 -38.83
N SER A 71 41.85 -24.01 -39.51
CA SER A 71 41.59 -22.57 -39.69
C SER A 71 40.30 -22.28 -40.46
N ALA A 72 39.96 -23.11 -41.45
CA ALA A 72 38.70 -22.99 -42.19
C ALA A 72 37.46 -23.31 -41.33
N GLN A 73 37.55 -24.27 -40.40
CA GLN A 73 36.46 -24.60 -39.49
C GLN A 73 36.22 -23.48 -38.47
N TYR A 74 37.29 -22.89 -37.91
CA TYR A 74 37.17 -21.77 -36.97
C TYR A 74 36.53 -20.52 -37.61
N GLN A 75 36.90 -20.19 -38.85
CA GLN A 75 36.29 -19.07 -39.58
C GLN A 75 34.80 -19.30 -39.81
N LYS A 76 34.39 -20.52 -40.17
CA LYS A 76 32.97 -20.86 -40.35
C LYS A 76 32.18 -20.69 -39.05
N THR A 77 32.65 -21.25 -37.94
CA THR A 77 31.97 -21.14 -36.64
C THR A 77 31.84 -19.68 -36.18
N THR A 78 32.86 -18.86 -36.44
CA THR A 78 32.81 -17.42 -36.08
C THR A 78 31.76 -16.67 -36.88
N ASN A 79 31.66 -16.93 -38.19
CA ASN A 79 30.65 -16.32 -39.04
C ASN A 79 29.23 -16.76 -38.66
N ASP A 80 29.04 -18.05 -38.35
CA ASP A 80 27.76 -18.59 -37.90
C ASP A 80 27.30 -17.95 -36.57
N LEU A 81 28.22 -17.73 -35.63
CA LEU A 81 27.93 -17.04 -34.36
C LEU A 81 27.57 -15.56 -34.55
N LEU A 82 28.27 -14.85 -35.44
CA LEU A 82 27.96 -13.46 -35.76
C LEU A 82 26.57 -13.35 -36.40
N GLN A 83 26.27 -14.21 -37.37
CA GLN A 83 24.95 -14.25 -38.02
C GLN A 83 23.83 -14.58 -37.00
N PHE A 84 24.06 -15.52 -36.09
CA PHE A 84 23.10 -15.87 -35.03
C PHE A 84 22.85 -14.69 -34.07
N ASN A 85 23.89 -13.95 -33.69
CA ASN A 85 23.77 -12.79 -32.82
C ASN A 85 22.98 -11.66 -33.51
N GLU A 86 23.28 -11.36 -34.78
CA GLU A 86 22.51 -10.38 -35.56
C GLU A 86 21.04 -10.77 -35.70
N GLN A 87 20.75 -12.04 -35.95
CA GLN A 87 19.39 -12.54 -36.05
C GLN A 87 18.65 -12.44 -34.72
N SER A 88 19.32 -12.78 -33.61
CA SER A 88 18.75 -12.68 -32.26
C SER A 88 18.46 -11.23 -31.88
N GLN A 89 19.38 -10.30 -32.16
CA GLN A 89 19.15 -8.87 -31.93
C GLN A 89 17.98 -8.34 -32.76
N LYS A 90 17.88 -8.72 -34.04
CA LYS A 90 16.74 -8.34 -34.89
C LYS A 90 15.42 -8.88 -34.35
N THR A 91 15.38 -10.13 -33.91
CA THR A 91 14.17 -10.73 -33.31
C THR A 91 13.77 -10.01 -32.03
N ILE A 92 14.73 -9.69 -31.15
CA ILE A 92 14.47 -8.94 -29.91
C ILE A 92 13.93 -7.54 -30.23
N GLN A 93 14.56 -6.81 -31.15
CA GLN A 93 14.11 -5.47 -31.55
C GLN A 93 12.70 -5.49 -32.14
N THR A 94 12.41 -6.48 -32.99
CA THR A 94 11.07 -6.65 -33.59
C THR A 94 10.02 -6.96 -32.53
N TYR A 95 10.35 -7.80 -31.53
CA TYR A 95 9.46 -8.10 -30.42
C TYR A 95 9.18 -6.86 -29.55
N ILE A 96 10.22 -6.09 -29.24
CA ILE A 96 10.09 -4.85 -28.46
C ILE A 96 9.24 -3.83 -29.20
N SER A 97 9.50 -3.57 -30.49
CA SER A 97 8.73 -2.60 -31.28
C SER A 97 7.27 -3.02 -31.40
N SER A 98 7.00 -4.31 -31.67
CA SER A 98 5.64 -4.86 -31.74
C SER A 98 4.88 -4.72 -30.41
N SER A 99 5.57 -4.94 -29.28
CA SER A 99 4.99 -4.76 -27.94
C SER A 99 4.66 -3.29 -27.66
N ILE A 100 5.57 -2.37 -28.03
CA ILE A 100 5.36 -0.92 -27.88
C ILE A 100 4.16 -0.47 -28.71
N ASP A 101 4.06 -0.91 -29.97
CA ASP A 101 2.96 -0.52 -30.86
C ASP A 101 1.62 -1.09 -30.39
N SER A 102 1.63 -2.31 -29.82
CA SER A 102 0.46 -2.90 -29.16
C SER A 102 0.01 -2.08 -27.95
N CYS A 103 0.94 -1.66 -27.09
CA CYS A 103 0.64 -0.79 -25.94
C CYS A 103 0.06 0.57 -26.39
N LYS A 104 0.65 1.20 -27.43
CA LYS A 104 0.12 2.45 -28.00
C LYS A 104 -1.31 2.27 -28.50
N GLY A 105 -1.59 1.16 -29.19
CA GLY A 105 -2.94 0.83 -29.65
C GLY A 105 -3.95 0.72 -28.50
N VAL A 106 -3.58 0.02 -27.42
CA VAL A 106 -4.43 -0.11 -26.22
C VAL A 106 -4.69 1.26 -25.57
N ILE A 107 -3.65 2.08 -25.39
CA ILE A 107 -3.78 3.42 -24.81
C ILE A 107 -4.68 4.31 -25.66
N ALA A 108 -4.49 4.31 -26.99
CA ALA A 108 -5.32 5.07 -27.92
C ALA A 108 -6.81 4.64 -27.85
N ASN A 109 -7.06 3.34 -27.74
CA ASN A 109 -8.41 2.81 -27.58
C ASN A 109 -9.07 3.24 -26.25
N ILE A 110 -8.31 3.22 -25.14
CA ILE A 110 -8.79 3.70 -23.83
C ILE A 110 -9.10 5.19 -23.90
N ALA A 111 -8.19 5.99 -24.49
CA ALA A 111 -8.38 7.43 -24.63
C ALA A 111 -9.62 7.77 -25.47
N ALA A 112 -9.80 7.09 -26.61
CA ALA A 112 -10.98 7.24 -27.46
C ALA A 112 -12.27 6.80 -26.73
N PHE A 113 -12.21 5.72 -25.94
CA PHE A 113 -13.34 5.28 -25.14
C PHE A 113 -13.75 6.33 -24.09
N ILE A 114 -12.77 6.88 -23.35
CA ILE A 114 -13.01 7.94 -22.35
C ILE A 114 -13.55 9.20 -23.02
N SER A 115 -13.00 9.61 -24.18
CA SER A 115 -13.47 10.79 -24.90
C SER A 115 -14.91 10.64 -25.40
N ASN A 116 -15.30 9.42 -25.78
CA ASN A 116 -16.65 9.13 -26.26
C ASN A 116 -17.66 8.89 -25.11
N ASN A 117 -17.18 8.51 -23.92
CA ASN A 117 -18.03 8.16 -22.77
C ASN A 117 -17.80 9.02 -21.53
N LYS A 118 -17.38 10.29 -21.69
CA LYS A 118 -16.99 11.20 -20.60
C LYS A 118 -17.94 11.17 -19.39
N ILE A 119 -19.24 11.33 -19.63
CA ILE A 119 -20.26 11.35 -18.56
C ILE A 119 -20.31 10.02 -17.81
N LYS A 120 -20.29 8.88 -18.53
CA LYS A 120 -20.33 7.55 -17.90
C LYS A 120 -19.07 7.31 -17.07
N CYS A 121 -17.90 7.69 -17.57
CA CYS A 121 -16.64 7.60 -16.85
C CYS A 121 -16.64 8.48 -15.58
N SER A 122 -17.14 9.72 -15.67
CA SER A 122 -17.28 10.60 -14.50
C SER A 122 -18.24 10.02 -13.46
N CYS A 123 -19.42 9.54 -13.87
CA CYS A 123 -20.37 8.91 -12.96
C CYS A 123 -19.80 7.64 -12.32
N ALA A 124 -19.12 6.79 -13.10
CA ALA A 124 -18.47 5.59 -12.58
C ALA A 124 -17.38 5.96 -11.57
N GLY A 125 -16.52 6.94 -11.87
CA GLY A 125 -15.49 7.41 -10.96
C GLY A 125 -16.08 7.95 -9.65
N LEU A 126 -17.13 8.78 -9.73
CA LEU A 126 -17.82 9.29 -8.54
C LEU A 126 -18.43 8.15 -7.71
N ALA A 127 -19.07 7.18 -8.36
CA ALA A 127 -19.64 6.02 -7.68
C ALA A 127 -18.56 5.17 -6.99
N THR A 128 -17.41 4.96 -7.64
CA THR A 128 -16.27 4.23 -7.06
C THR A 128 -15.70 4.97 -5.85
N VAL A 129 -15.48 6.28 -5.94
CA VAL A 129 -14.95 7.08 -4.83
C VAL A 129 -15.94 7.11 -3.67
N TYR A 130 -17.23 7.33 -3.94
CA TYR A 130 -18.27 7.31 -2.92
C TYR A 130 -18.36 5.94 -2.21
N GLY A 131 -18.37 4.85 -2.98
CA GLY A 131 -18.40 3.50 -2.45
C GLY A 131 -17.16 3.17 -1.61
N TYR A 132 -15.97 3.60 -2.05
CA TYR A 132 -14.73 3.39 -1.32
C TYR A 132 -14.70 4.12 0.03
N ILE A 133 -15.08 5.40 0.07
CA ILE A 133 -15.15 6.18 1.32
C ILE A 133 -16.21 5.58 2.26
N GLY A 134 -17.38 5.24 1.73
CA GLY A 134 -18.44 4.59 2.50
C GLY A 134 -17.98 3.25 3.11
N TYR A 135 -17.28 2.43 2.32
CA TYR A 135 -16.70 1.16 2.79
C TYR A 135 -15.64 1.38 3.90
N GLN A 136 -14.78 2.38 3.76
CA GLN A 136 -13.78 2.73 4.77
C GLN A 136 -14.44 3.17 6.09
N ILE A 137 -15.49 4.00 6.04
CA ILE A 137 -16.23 4.40 7.25
C ILE A 137 -16.90 3.17 7.89
N TYR A 138 -17.61 2.38 7.09
CA TYR A 138 -18.36 1.22 7.57
C TYR A 138 -17.45 0.16 8.23
N SER A 139 -16.36 -0.22 7.56
CA SER A 139 -15.43 -1.25 8.07
C SER A 139 -14.79 -0.83 9.39
N ARG A 140 -14.42 0.44 9.53
CA ARG A 140 -13.81 0.99 10.75
C ARG A 140 -14.81 1.14 11.88
N GLN A 141 -16.01 1.61 11.57
CA GLN A 141 -17.11 1.62 12.54
C GLN A 141 -17.40 0.22 13.05
N GLN A 142 -17.48 -0.78 12.17
CA GLN A 142 -17.71 -2.18 12.53
C GLN A 142 -16.66 -2.69 13.54
N ILE A 143 -15.37 -2.43 13.29
CA ILE A 143 -14.29 -2.78 14.23
C ILE A 143 -14.55 -2.16 15.61
N LEU A 144 -14.93 -0.88 15.65
CA LEU A 144 -15.17 -0.14 16.91
C LEU A 144 -16.52 -0.39 17.57
N THR A 145 -17.46 -1.07 16.89
CA THR A 145 -18.77 -1.45 17.44
C THR A 145 -18.86 -2.92 17.80
N THR A 146 -17.85 -3.71 17.45
CA THR A 146 -17.83 -5.14 17.77
C THR A 146 -17.82 -5.33 19.30
N ALA A 147 -18.60 -6.28 19.81
CA ALA A 147 -18.70 -6.54 21.25
C ALA A 147 -17.37 -6.98 21.86
N SER A 148 -16.50 -7.62 21.07
CA SER A 148 -15.15 -8.03 21.47
C SER A 148 -14.10 -6.93 21.39
N SER A 149 -14.44 -5.73 20.89
CA SER A 149 -13.52 -4.59 20.85
C SER A 149 -13.14 -4.16 22.27
N TRP A 150 -11.91 -3.69 22.46
CA TRP A 150 -11.46 -3.11 23.72
C TRP A 150 -12.17 -1.79 24.05
N ASN A 151 -12.67 -1.06 23.05
CA ASN A 151 -13.58 0.05 23.31
C ASN A 151 -14.87 -0.42 23.99
N SER A 152 -15.31 -1.66 23.73
CA SER A 152 -16.50 -2.25 24.34
C SER A 152 -16.29 -2.78 25.76
N TRP A 153 -15.04 -2.81 26.23
CA TRP A 153 -14.71 -3.27 27.58
C TRP A 153 -15.37 -2.35 28.63
N ARG A 154 -16.14 -2.95 29.56
CA ARG A 154 -16.96 -2.23 30.56
C ARG A 154 -17.86 -1.14 29.97
N ASN A 155 -18.60 -1.45 28.90
CA ASN A 155 -19.57 -0.51 28.28
C ASN A 155 -20.68 0.01 29.22
N ASN A 156 -20.91 -0.66 30.34
CA ASN A 156 -21.90 -0.23 31.33
C ASN A 156 -21.39 0.91 32.23
N CYS A 157 -20.10 1.25 32.16
CA CYS A 157 -19.50 2.34 32.92
C CYS A 157 -19.28 3.55 32.01
N SER A 158 -19.64 4.74 32.49
CA SER A 158 -19.27 6.00 31.84
C SER A 158 -17.75 6.20 31.88
N PHE A 159 -17.21 7.05 30.99
CA PHE A 159 -15.77 7.34 30.98
C PHE A 159 -15.33 8.05 32.27
N GLU A 160 -16.20 8.88 32.82
CA GLU A 160 -16.02 9.59 34.09
C GLU A 160 -15.96 8.61 35.27
N GLU A 161 -16.85 7.63 35.32
CA GLU A 161 -16.77 6.53 36.30
C GLU A 161 -15.48 5.75 36.13
N PHE A 162 -15.05 5.50 34.88
CA PHE A 162 -13.82 4.81 34.58
C PHE A 162 -12.58 5.49 35.20
N MET A 163 -12.54 6.82 35.15
CA MET A 163 -11.46 7.62 35.76
C MET A 163 -11.53 7.69 37.29
N SER A 164 -12.68 7.35 37.90
CA SER A 164 -12.86 7.39 39.36
C SER A 164 -12.29 6.18 40.10
N TYR A 165 -12.11 5.05 39.41
CA TYR A 165 -11.54 3.85 39.99
C TYR A 165 -10.03 3.99 40.22
N SER A 166 -9.49 3.30 41.23
CA SER A 166 -8.04 3.27 41.43
C SER A 166 -7.36 2.62 40.22
N ALA A 167 -6.29 3.25 39.72
CA ALA A 167 -5.57 2.74 38.55
C ALA A 167 -5.06 1.30 38.74
N GLN A 168 -4.74 0.93 39.98
CA GLN A 168 -4.32 -0.43 40.33
C GLN A 168 -5.46 -1.44 40.17
N ASN A 169 -6.64 -1.16 40.72
CA ASN A 169 -7.79 -2.08 40.61
C ASN A 169 -8.23 -2.26 39.15
N ILE A 170 -8.20 -1.18 38.35
CA ILE A 170 -8.49 -1.26 36.91
C ILE A 170 -7.42 -2.08 36.19
N GLY A 171 -6.15 -1.88 36.55
CA GLY A 171 -5.04 -2.62 35.98
C GLY A 171 -5.19 -4.13 36.19
N ASP A 172 -5.48 -4.57 37.41
CA ASP A 172 -5.63 -5.99 37.72
C ASP A 172 -6.84 -6.62 37.00
N ASP A 173 -7.97 -5.91 36.95
CA ASP A 173 -9.16 -6.33 36.21
C ASP A 173 -8.91 -6.41 34.69
N LEU A 174 -8.19 -5.43 34.14
CA LEU A 174 -7.79 -5.41 32.72
C LEU A 174 -6.94 -6.64 32.40
N ILE A 175 -5.99 -6.99 33.25
CA ILE A 175 -5.08 -8.12 33.04
C ILE A 175 -5.82 -9.45 33.12
N TYR A 176 -6.75 -9.59 34.06
CA TYR A 176 -7.63 -10.75 34.13
C TYR A 176 -8.44 -10.95 32.84
N GLU A 177 -9.02 -9.86 32.32
CA GLU A 177 -9.77 -9.89 31.04
C GLU A 177 -8.88 -10.20 29.84
N ILE A 178 -7.66 -9.67 29.80
CA ILE A 178 -6.67 -9.97 28.76
C ILE A 178 -6.33 -11.45 28.74
N GLN A 179 -6.03 -12.04 29.89
CA GLN A 179 -5.70 -13.46 30.02
C GLN A 179 -6.87 -14.34 29.64
N THR A 180 -8.09 -13.96 30.02
CA THR A 180 -9.32 -14.68 29.67
C THR A 180 -9.60 -14.64 28.17
N ARG A 181 -9.37 -13.49 27.51
CA ARG A 181 -9.67 -13.30 26.09
C ARG A 181 -8.62 -13.91 25.15
N TYR A 182 -7.35 -13.87 25.55
CA TYR A 182 -6.22 -14.27 24.70
C TYR A 182 -5.45 -15.46 25.29
N ALA A 183 -6.17 -16.54 25.63
CA ALA A 183 -5.52 -17.78 26.05
C ALA A 183 -4.75 -18.41 24.87
N ASP A 184 -3.49 -18.75 25.09
CA ASP A 184 -2.67 -19.49 24.14
C ASP A 184 -3.22 -20.93 24.02
N PRO A 185 -3.64 -21.37 22.82
CA PRO A 185 -4.23 -22.70 22.64
C PRO A 185 -3.23 -23.83 22.86
N GLU A 186 -1.93 -23.57 22.69
CA GLU A 186 -0.88 -24.57 22.89
C GLU A 186 -0.37 -24.57 24.33
N ASN A 187 -0.28 -23.39 24.96
CA ASN A 187 0.19 -23.26 26.33
C ASN A 187 -0.63 -22.25 27.16
N PRO A 188 -1.72 -22.69 27.82
CA PRO A 188 -2.57 -21.81 28.63
C PRO A 188 -1.86 -21.08 29.79
N THR A 189 -0.67 -21.52 30.19
CA THR A 189 0.12 -20.86 31.25
C THR A 189 0.98 -19.71 30.73
N ASN A 190 1.09 -19.56 29.41
CA ASN A 190 1.86 -18.51 28.74
C ASN A 190 1.12 -17.17 28.76
N PHE A 191 1.11 -16.50 29.91
CA PHE A 191 0.45 -15.20 30.03
C PHE A 191 1.10 -14.11 29.15
N ILE A 192 2.38 -14.26 28.78
CA ILE A 192 3.08 -13.32 27.90
C ILE A 192 2.42 -13.25 26.52
N TYR A 193 1.97 -14.40 26.00
CA TYR A 193 1.22 -14.44 24.73
C TYR A 193 -0.01 -13.54 24.79
N SER A 194 -0.81 -13.64 25.86
CA SER A 194 -2.02 -12.84 26.05
C SER A 194 -1.73 -11.34 26.05
N LEU A 195 -0.65 -10.92 26.73
CA LEU A 195 -0.24 -9.51 26.79
C LEU A 195 0.19 -8.97 25.42
N VAL A 196 0.96 -9.77 24.66
CA VAL A 196 1.41 -9.40 23.31
C VAL A 196 0.22 -9.27 22.36
N GLU A 197 -0.69 -10.23 22.39
CA GLU A 197 -1.86 -10.25 21.50
C GLU A 197 -2.84 -9.11 21.84
N PHE A 198 -3.03 -8.82 23.13
CA PHE A 198 -3.72 -7.63 23.58
C PHE A 198 -3.09 -6.35 23.03
N SER A 199 -1.77 -6.19 23.19
CA SER A 199 -1.10 -4.98 22.74
C SER A 199 -1.24 -4.75 21.23
N LYS A 200 -1.19 -5.81 20.41
CA LYS A 200 -1.40 -5.72 18.96
C LYS A 200 -2.83 -5.31 18.62
N ASN A 201 -3.82 -5.97 19.22
CA ASN A 201 -5.23 -5.69 18.97
C ASN A 201 -5.63 -4.29 19.44
N LEU A 202 -5.17 -3.86 20.61
CA LEU A 202 -5.40 -2.50 21.10
C LEU A 202 -4.78 -1.44 20.18
N ALA A 203 -3.54 -1.65 19.71
CA ALA A 203 -2.90 -0.73 18.77
C ALA A 203 -3.64 -0.68 17.42
N TYR A 204 -4.14 -1.82 16.94
CA TYR A 204 -4.96 -1.89 15.74
C TYR A 204 -6.28 -1.11 15.89
N GLU A 205 -6.98 -1.25 17.02
CA GLU A 205 -8.21 -0.50 17.31
C GLU A 205 -7.96 1.01 17.39
N ILE A 206 -6.88 1.44 18.08
CA ILE A 206 -6.48 2.86 18.16
C ILE A 206 -6.26 3.43 16.76
N LYS A 207 -5.46 2.73 15.93
CA LYS A 207 -5.20 3.17 14.55
C LYS A 207 -6.50 3.30 13.75
N ASN A 208 -7.43 2.37 13.88
CA ASN A 208 -8.71 2.43 13.20
C ASN A 208 -9.57 3.62 13.65
N ALA A 209 -9.56 3.95 14.94
CA ALA A 209 -10.25 5.13 15.46
C ALA A 209 -9.63 6.45 14.97
N GLU A 210 -8.30 6.55 14.95
CA GLU A 210 -7.57 7.71 14.41
C GLU A 210 -7.84 7.91 12.90
N GLU A 211 -7.79 6.83 12.12
CA GLU A 211 -8.08 6.86 10.68
C GLU A 211 -9.55 7.24 10.42
N LEU A 212 -10.48 6.76 11.24
CA LEU A 212 -11.90 7.14 11.15
C LEU A 212 -12.11 8.64 11.42
N LEU A 213 -11.49 9.18 12.47
CA LEU A 213 -11.54 10.62 12.77
C LEU A 213 -10.89 11.47 11.68
N THR A 214 -9.81 10.97 11.08
CA THR A 214 -9.17 11.62 9.93
C THR A 214 -10.14 11.71 8.74
N ILE A 215 -10.87 10.62 8.45
CA ILE A 215 -11.90 10.64 7.39
C ILE A 215 -13.01 11.65 7.73
N TYR A 216 -13.49 11.68 8.97
CA TYR A 216 -14.55 12.61 9.36
C TYR A 216 -14.14 14.08 9.30
N THR A 217 -12.98 14.43 9.84
CA THR A 217 -12.44 15.80 9.78
C THR A 217 -12.20 16.23 8.34
N TRP A 218 -11.75 15.30 7.49
CA TRP A 218 -11.59 15.56 6.07
C TRP A 218 -12.94 15.78 5.36
N LEU A 219 -13.95 14.94 5.63
CA LEU A 219 -15.33 15.11 5.12
C LEU A 219 -15.99 16.42 5.56
N GLU A 220 -15.75 16.85 6.79
CA GLU A 220 -16.20 18.13 7.31
C GLU A 220 -15.52 19.29 6.57
N ARG A 221 -14.19 19.20 6.38
CA ARG A 221 -13.41 20.21 5.64
C ARG A 221 -13.88 20.38 4.19
N VAL A 222 -14.25 19.28 3.52
CA VAL A 222 -14.80 19.34 2.15
C VAL A 222 -16.31 19.62 2.10
N ARG A 223 -16.97 19.78 3.26
CA ARG A 223 -18.42 19.99 3.39
C ARG A 223 -19.25 18.85 2.77
N CYS A 224 -18.71 17.63 2.74
CA CYS A 224 -19.36 16.42 2.23
C CYS A 224 -19.89 15.50 3.35
N SER A 225 -19.81 15.90 4.62
CA SER A 225 -20.29 15.11 5.76
C SER A 225 -21.74 14.62 5.61
N HIS A 226 -22.62 15.47 5.09
CA HIS A 226 -24.02 15.14 4.83
C HIS A 226 -24.24 14.00 3.83
N LEU A 227 -23.33 13.80 2.87
CA LEU A 227 -23.42 12.71 1.89
C LEU A 227 -23.14 11.33 2.52
N PHE A 228 -22.38 11.31 3.62
CA PHE A 228 -21.98 10.10 4.32
C PHE A 228 -22.69 9.94 5.67
N PHE A 229 -23.75 10.72 5.92
CA PHE A 229 -24.50 10.72 7.18
C PHE A 229 -23.61 10.92 8.42
N VAL A 230 -22.52 11.69 8.29
CA VAL A 230 -21.63 12.01 9.40
C VAL A 230 -22.14 13.28 10.08
N ASP A 231 -22.62 13.13 11.31
CA ASP A 231 -23.01 14.24 12.17
C ASP A 231 -21.98 14.49 13.29
N ALA A 232 -22.11 15.64 13.96
CA ALA A 232 -21.21 16.01 15.05
C ALA A 232 -21.25 14.99 16.21
N ALA A 233 -22.40 14.34 16.43
CA ALA A 233 -22.55 13.31 17.46
C ALA A 233 -21.73 12.05 17.15
N THR A 234 -21.68 11.63 15.88
CA THR A 234 -20.87 10.50 15.42
C THR A 234 -19.37 10.79 15.59
N ILE A 235 -18.95 12.02 15.29
CA ILE A 235 -17.57 12.47 15.50
C ILE A 235 -17.22 12.44 16.99
N ALA A 236 -18.06 13.04 17.84
CA ALA A 236 -17.88 13.06 19.28
C ALA A 236 -17.82 11.64 19.87
N THR A 237 -18.68 10.73 19.37
CA THR A 237 -18.66 9.33 19.76
C THR A 237 -17.33 8.67 19.37
N ALA A 238 -16.84 8.86 18.14
CA ALA A 238 -15.55 8.31 17.72
C ALA A 238 -14.38 8.86 18.53
N GLN A 239 -14.41 10.15 18.90
CA GLN A 239 -13.40 10.76 19.79
C GLN A 239 -13.43 10.15 21.20
N ALA A 240 -14.63 9.98 21.78
CA ALA A 240 -14.77 9.33 23.09
C ALA A 240 -14.22 7.91 23.08
N LYS A 241 -14.49 7.14 22.01
CA LYS A 241 -13.92 5.79 21.82
C LYS A 241 -12.40 5.82 21.76
N LEU A 242 -11.81 6.74 20.99
CA LEU A 242 -10.36 6.89 20.92
C LEU A 242 -9.74 7.23 22.29
N HIS A 243 -10.33 8.18 23.03
CA HIS A 243 -9.87 8.53 24.37
C HIS A 243 -9.92 7.34 25.34
N LYS A 244 -11.00 6.55 25.29
CA LYS A 244 -11.12 5.33 26.08
C LYS A 244 -10.02 4.32 25.74
N LEU A 245 -9.76 4.06 24.46
CA LEU A 245 -8.69 3.16 24.02
C LEU A 245 -7.29 3.63 24.46
N LEU A 246 -7.02 4.93 24.35
CA LEU A 246 -5.75 5.52 24.81
C LEU A 246 -5.59 5.42 26.33
N PHE A 247 -6.69 5.57 27.09
CA PHE A 247 -6.69 5.36 28.53
C PHE A 247 -6.38 3.91 28.89
N ILE A 248 -7.02 2.94 28.23
CA ILE A 248 -6.72 1.51 28.41
C ILE A 248 -5.24 1.22 28.17
N LYS A 249 -4.67 1.78 27.10
CA LYS A 249 -3.23 1.66 26.79
C LYS A 249 -2.36 2.21 27.91
N HIS A 250 -2.73 3.36 28.48
CA HIS A 250 -2.00 3.97 29.58
C HIS A 250 -2.05 3.12 30.87
N ILE A 251 -3.23 2.59 31.22
CA ILE A 251 -3.38 1.69 32.38
C ILE A 251 -2.52 0.44 32.21
N PHE A 252 -2.57 -0.18 31.03
CA PHE A 252 -1.74 -1.34 30.73
C PHE A 252 -0.24 -1.03 30.85
N ALA A 253 0.22 0.09 30.29
CA ALA A 253 1.63 0.48 30.37
C ALA A 253 2.07 0.74 31.83
N THR A 254 1.21 1.36 32.64
CA THR A 254 1.46 1.61 34.06
C THR A 254 1.56 0.30 34.84
N TRP A 255 0.62 -0.62 34.62
CA TRP A 255 0.64 -1.95 35.23
C TRP A 255 1.91 -2.72 34.84
N TYR A 256 2.26 -2.72 33.56
CA TYR A 256 3.46 -3.40 33.06
C TYR A 256 4.75 -2.84 33.68
N ALA A 257 4.83 -1.53 33.88
CA ALA A 257 5.96 -0.89 34.55
C ALA A 257 6.08 -1.35 36.02
N ASN A 258 4.97 -1.37 36.75
CA ASN A 258 4.95 -1.83 38.15
C ASN A 258 5.31 -3.32 38.27
N TYR A 259 4.75 -4.16 37.40
CA TYR A 259 5.09 -5.59 37.33
C TYR A 259 6.59 -5.81 37.14
N LYS A 260 7.22 -5.02 36.27
CA LYS A 260 8.67 -5.09 36.03
C LYS A 260 9.49 -4.67 37.25
N ILE A 261 9.01 -3.72 38.05
CA ILE A 261 9.69 -3.27 39.27
C ILE A 261 9.57 -4.33 40.37
N GLU A 262 8.41 -4.99 40.51
CA GLU A 262 8.19 -5.99 41.58
C GLU A 262 8.89 -7.33 41.32
N LYS A 263 9.19 -7.65 40.06
CA LYS A 263 9.81 -8.93 39.65
C LYS A 263 11.32 -8.88 39.47
N ASN A 264 11.93 -7.70 39.49
CA ASN A 264 13.39 -7.53 39.46
C ASN A 264 13.91 -7.16 40.85
#